data_AF-A0A8D8MY73-F1
#
_entry.id   AF-A0A8D8MY73-F1
#
_cell.length_a   1.000
_cell.length_b   1.000
_cell.length_c   1.000
_cell.angle_alpha   90.00
_cell.angle_beta   90.00
_cell.angle_gamma   90.00
#
_symmetry.space_group_name_H-M   'P 1'
#
loop_
_entity.id
_entity.type
_entity.pdbx_description
1 polymer ?
#
loop_
_entity_poly.entity_id
_entity_poly.type
_entity_poly.pdbx_seq_one_letter_code
_entity_poly.pdbx_strand_id
1 'polypeptide(L)'
;MVKTTTASALSAMLIVGLCAAVCLLPGGTDAKRHGPLLVEDEGARRNRPAECLFGKTLRELGSTWFADLGPPFGVMYCIKCECVAVHKKRRIVARVQCRNIKNECPKPTCDEPILLPGRCCKSCPGDAHSPDIVQDLPQA
;
A
#
# COMPACT_ATOMS: atom_id res chain seq x y z
N MET A 1 5.49 17.56 -84.87
CA MET A 1 4.90 18.80 -84.32
C MET A 1 3.87 18.40 -83.28
N VAL A 2 4.02 18.96 -82.07
CA VAL A 2 3.48 18.47 -80.79
C VAL A 2 2.02 18.90 -80.59
N LYS A 3 1.17 17.97 -80.15
CA LYS A 3 -0.08 18.17 -79.37
C LYS A 3 -0.35 16.79 -78.75
N THR A 4 -0.30 16.60 -77.43
CA THR A 4 -1.43 16.88 -76.53
C THR A 4 -0.98 16.83 -75.06
N THR A 5 -0.88 17.98 -74.41
CA THR A 5 -0.76 18.13 -72.95
C THR A 5 -2.10 18.63 -72.43
N THR A 6 -3.02 17.74 -72.04
CA THR A 6 -4.28 18.16 -71.38
C THR A 6 -4.88 17.14 -70.41
N ALA A 7 -4.49 15.85 -70.46
CA ALA A 7 -5.17 14.82 -69.67
C ALA A 7 -4.74 14.74 -68.19
N SER A 8 -3.48 15.08 -67.83
CA SER A 8 -2.99 14.89 -66.46
C SER A 8 -3.40 15.98 -65.48
N ALA A 9 -3.72 17.18 -65.97
CA ALA A 9 -4.06 18.33 -65.12
C ALA A 9 -5.48 18.23 -64.53
N LEU A 10 -6.42 17.62 -65.26
CA LEU A 10 -7.82 17.48 -64.82
C LEU A 10 -7.97 16.50 -63.66
N SER A 11 -7.15 15.43 -63.64
CA SER A 11 -7.14 14.43 -62.56
C SER A 11 -6.57 15.00 -61.26
N ALA A 12 -5.50 15.80 -61.33
CA ALA A 12 -4.90 16.42 -60.16
C ALA A 12 -5.84 17.46 -59.49
N MET A 13 -6.61 18.22 -60.29
CA MET A 13 -7.54 19.22 -59.77
C MET A 13 -8.74 18.60 -59.04
N LEU A 14 -9.24 17.44 -59.49
CA LEU A 14 -10.32 16.71 -58.82
C LEU A 14 -9.92 16.17 -57.45
N ILE A 15 -8.69 15.67 -57.31
CA ILE A 15 -8.18 15.11 -56.04
C ILE A 15 -7.96 16.22 -54.99
N VAL A 16 -7.42 17.38 -55.40
CA VAL A 16 -7.22 18.52 -54.49
C VAL A 16 -8.56 19.12 -54.03
N GLY A 17 -9.57 19.18 -54.90
CA GLY A 17 -10.91 19.64 -54.54
C GLY A 17 -11.64 18.74 -53.54
N LEU A 18 -11.48 17.42 -53.66
CA LEU A 18 -12.05 16.44 -52.73
C LEU A 18 -11.43 16.51 -51.33
N CYS A 19 -10.11 16.76 -51.22
CA CYS A 19 -9.46 16.95 -49.92
C CYS A 19 -9.92 18.23 -49.20
N ALA A 20 -10.14 19.33 -49.93
CA ALA A 20 -10.59 20.59 -49.34
C ALA A 20 -12.02 20.52 -48.78
N ALA A 21 -12.91 19.72 -49.39
CA ALA A 21 -14.28 19.55 -48.93
C ALA A 21 -14.39 18.73 -47.62
N VAL A 22 -13.47 17.79 -47.38
CA VAL A 22 -13.45 16.97 -46.14
C VAL A 22 -12.99 17.79 -44.93
N CYS A 23 -12.20 18.84 -45.13
CA CYS A 23 -11.69 19.69 -44.04
C CYS A 23 -12.69 20.74 -43.52
N LEU A 24 -13.83 20.95 -44.21
CA LEU A 24 -14.82 21.98 -43.84
C LEU A 24 -16.02 21.41 -43.05
N LEU A 25 -16.01 20.13 -42.70
CA LEU A 25 -17.01 19.58 -41.78
C LEU A 25 -16.71 20.06 -40.35
N PRO A 26 -17.64 20.74 -39.66
CA PRO A 26 -17.53 20.99 -38.23
C PRO A 26 -17.72 19.66 -37.47
N GLY A 27 -16.68 18.84 -37.45
CA GLY A 27 -16.56 17.65 -36.60
C GLY A 27 -16.12 18.06 -35.21
N GLY A 28 -17.03 18.64 -34.43
CA GLY A 28 -16.75 19.16 -33.09
C GLY A 28 -17.91 18.92 -32.14
N THR A 29 -18.37 17.68 -31.98
CA THR A 29 -19.02 17.31 -30.71
C THR A 29 -17.91 17.10 -29.69
N ASP A 30 -17.51 18.20 -29.04
CA ASP A 30 -16.85 18.12 -27.73
C ASP A 30 -17.89 17.55 -26.76
N ALA A 31 -18.02 16.23 -26.77
CA ALA A 31 -18.69 15.50 -25.73
C ALA A 31 -17.81 15.70 -24.50
N LYS A 32 -18.10 16.78 -23.76
CA LYS A 32 -17.66 17.01 -22.39
C LYS A 32 -18.26 15.92 -21.50
N ARG A 33 -17.77 14.69 -21.72
CA ARG A 33 -17.87 13.58 -20.79
C ARG A 33 -17.12 14.07 -19.57
N HIS A 34 -17.88 14.53 -18.58
CA HIS A 34 -17.45 14.41 -17.21
C HIS A 34 -17.25 12.92 -16.98
N GLY A 35 -16.05 12.43 -17.29
CA GLY A 35 -15.56 11.18 -16.71
C GLY A 35 -15.69 11.32 -15.20
N PRO A 36 -16.01 10.23 -14.48
CA PRO A 36 -16.10 10.29 -13.03
C PRO A 36 -14.83 10.95 -12.51
N LEU A 37 -15.00 11.97 -11.68
CA LEU A 37 -13.93 12.64 -10.95
C LEU A 37 -13.03 11.55 -10.37
N LEU A 38 -11.91 11.27 -11.04
CA LEU A 38 -10.75 10.76 -10.37
C LEU A 38 -10.38 11.91 -9.46
N VAL A 39 -10.84 11.82 -8.21
CA VAL A 39 -10.35 12.62 -7.11
C VAL A 39 -8.84 12.50 -7.20
N GLU A 40 -8.17 13.56 -7.69
CA GLU A 40 -6.74 13.72 -7.54
C GLU A 40 -6.48 13.87 -6.04
N ASP A 41 -6.40 12.72 -5.38
CA ASP A 41 -6.01 12.52 -3.99
C ASP A 41 -4.49 12.75 -3.79
N GLU A 42 -3.79 13.35 -4.76
CA GLU A 42 -2.36 13.65 -4.63
C GLU A 42 -2.11 14.79 -3.62
N GLY A 43 -3.14 15.57 -3.25
CA GLY A 43 -3.07 16.62 -2.23
C GLY A 43 -3.39 16.15 -0.80
N ALA A 44 -4.36 15.25 -0.62
CA ALA A 44 -4.79 14.78 0.70
C ALA A 44 -3.86 13.72 1.31
N ARG A 45 -3.06 13.04 0.48
CA ARG A 45 -2.03 12.08 0.92
C ARG A 45 -0.78 12.72 1.53
N ARG A 46 -0.55 14.02 1.36
CA ARG A 46 0.68 14.65 1.85
C ARG A 46 0.74 14.79 3.37
N ASN A 47 -0.40 14.74 4.05
CA ASN A 47 -0.49 14.96 5.50
C ASN A 47 -1.10 13.78 6.29
N ARG A 48 -1.43 12.67 5.63
CA ARG A 48 -1.79 11.45 6.37
C ARG A 48 -0.50 10.81 6.87
N PRO A 49 -0.38 10.46 8.16
CA PRO A 49 0.72 9.64 8.62
C PRO A 49 0.74 8.38 7.77
N ALA A 50 1.92 7.95 7.32
CA ALA A 50 1.99 6.66 6.64
C ALA A 50 1.61 5.57 7.67
N GLU A 51 0.89 4.54 7.24
CA GLU A 51 0.40 3.47 8.12
C GLU A 51 0.77 2.12 7.53
N CYS A 52 0.99 1.14 8.38
CA CYS A 52 1.21 -0.24 7.97
C CYS A 52 -0.09 -1.02 8.00
N LEU A 53 -0.29 -1.88 6.99
CA LEU A 53 -1.34 -2.91 7.03
C LEU A 53 -0.69 -4.26 7.39
N PHE A 54 -1.20 -4.92 8.42
CA PHE A 54 -0.81 -6.28 8.79
C PHE A 54 -2.05 -7.15 8.95
N GLY A 55 -2.21 -8.14 8.07
CA GLY A 55 -3.46 -8.88 7.94
C GLY A 55 -4.60 -7.94 7.55
N LYS A 56 -5.55 -7.74 8.47
CA LYS A 56 -6.70 -6.82 8.32
C LYS A 56 -6.61 -5.57 9.21
N THR A 57 -5.51 -5.42 9.96
CA THR A 57 -5.37 -4.36 10.97
C THR A 57 -4.43 -3.27 10.47
N LEU A 58 -4.87 -2.02 10.55
CA LEU A 58 -4.02 -0.85 10.35
C LEU A 58 -3.18 -0.60 11.61
N ARG A 59 -1.90 -0.26 11.41
CA ARG A 59 -0.92 -0.02 12.44
C ARG A 59 -0.24 1.30 12.19
N GLU A 60 -0.20 2.13 13.23
CA GLU A 60 0.44 3.44 13.19
C GLU A 60 1.96 3.30 13.07
N LEU A 61 2.62 4.28 12.45
CA LEU A 61 4.09 4.35 12.43
C LEU A 61 4.68 4.34 13.85
N GLY A 62 5.75 3.58 14.04
CA GLY A 62 6.41 3.39 15.32
C GLY A 62 5.72 2.41 16.27
N SER A 63 4.48 1.97 15.96
CA SER A 63 3.80 0.97 16.78
C SER A 63 4.53 -0.39 16.72
N THR A 64 4.53 -1.11 17.83
CA THR A 64 5.08 -2.48 17.93
C THR A 64 4.03 -3.44 18.46
N TRP A 65 4.02 -4.68 17.94
CA TRP A 65 3.05 -5.72 18.32
C TRP A 65 3.62 -7.13 18.14
N PHE A 66 2.96 -8.14 18.69
CA PHE A 66 3.25 -9.54 18.39
C PHE A 66 2.48 -10.01 17.17
N ALA A 67 3.13 -10.75 16.28
CA ALA A 67 2.53 -11.17 15.02
C ALA A 67 1.32 -12.08 15.27
N ASP A 68 0.16 -11.70 14.75
CA ASP A 68 -1.01 -12.58 14.65
C ASP A 68 -1.05 -13.21 13.27
N LEU A 69 -0.78 -14.51 13.19
CA LEU A 69 -0.79 -15.26 11.94
C LEU A 69 -2.19 -15.78 11.58
N GLY A 70 -3.19 -15.53 12.42
CA GLY A 70 -4.54 -16.05 12.29
C GLY A 70 -4.64 -17.55 12.55
N PRO A 71 -5.86 -18.12 12.49
CA PRO A 71 -6.07 -19.56 12.70
C PRO A 71 -5.30 -20.42 11.69
N PRO A 72 -4.71 -21.56 12.10
CA PRO A 72 -4.77 -22.18 13.43
C PRO A 72 -3.72 -21.68 14.44
N PHE A 73 -2.80 -20.80 14.03
CA PHE A 73 -1.59 -20.48 14.82
C PHE A 73 -1.82 -19.36 15.84
N GLY A 74 -2.65 -18.37 15.52
CA GLY A 74 -2.92 -17.21 16.37
C GLY A 74 -1.70 -16.32 16.58
N VAL A 75 -1.57 -15.78 17.80
CA VAL A 75 -0.54 -14.79 18.16
C VAL A 75 0.78 -15.48 18.52
N MET A 76 1.84 -15.12 17.80
CA MET A 76 3.20 -15.59 18.00
C MET A 76 3.99 -14.59 18.84
N TYR A 77 4.02 -14.79 20.16
CA TYR A 77 4.67 -13.89 21.12
C TYR A 77 6.18 -13.75 20.97
N CYS A 78 6.86 -14.65 20.26
CA CYS A 78 8.28 -14.51 19.95
C CYS A 78 8.59 -13.78 18.64
N ILE A 79 7.58 -13.39 17.87
CA ILE A 79 7.76 -12.61 16.65
C ILE A 79 7.25 -11.20 16.93
N LYS A 80 8.19 -10.27 17.15
CA LYS A 80 7.87 -8.86 17.37
C LYS A 80 7.92 -8.12 16.05
N CYS A 81 6.83 -7.44 15.72
CA CYS A 81 6.70 -6.60 14.54
C CYS A 81 6.68 -5.13 14.93
N GLU A 82 7.15 -4.28 14.02
CA GLU A 82 7.14 -2.83 14.11
C GLU A 82 6.74 -2.21 12.78
N CYS A 83 5.95 -1.14 12.83
CA CYS A 83 5.66 -0.33 11.64
C CYS A 83 6.72 0.77 11.48
N VAL A 84 7.66 0.59 10.56
CA VAL A 84 8.77 1.53 10.40
C VAL A 84 8.61 2.42 9.17
N ALA A 85 9.11 3.65 9.27
CA ALA A 85 9.18 4.60 8.16
C ALA A 85 10.37 4.25 7.24
N VAL A 86 10.09 3.93 5.99
CA VAL A 86 11.11 3.63 4.98
C VAL A 86 11.13 4.74 3.92
N HIS A 87 12.26 5.43 3.85
CA HIS A 87 12.48 6.48 2.87
C HIS A 87 12.70 5.86 1.48
N LYS A 88 11.85 6.23 0.51
CA LYS A 88 11.98 5.86 -0.89
C LYS A 88 11.97 7.09 -1.78
N LYS A 89 13.12 7.41 -2.37
CA LYS A 89 13.31 8.59 -3.22
C LYS A 89 12.91 9.87 -2.48
N ARG A 90 11.72 10.42 -2.78
CA ARG A 90 11.16 11.65 -2.20
C ARG A 90 9.90 11.41 -1.34
N ARG A 91 9.58 10.16 -0.99
CA ARG A 91 8.40 9.80 -0.19
C ARG A 91 8.79 8.91 0.99
N ILE A 92 8.08 9.06 2.10
CA ILE A 92 8.15 8.13 3.24
C ILE A 92 7.05 7.09 3.04
N VAL A 93 7.39 5.81 3.14
CA VAL A 93 6.45 4.69 3.05
C VAL A 93 6.54 3.89 4.33
N ALA A 94 5.40 3.58 4.95
CA ALA A 94 5.34 2.70 6.10
C ALA A 94 5.51 1.24 5.67
N ARG A 95 6.32 0.47 6.42
CA ARG A 95 6.53 -0.97 6.19
C ARG A 95 6.57 -1.71 7.51
N VAL A 96 5.92 -2.88 7.54
CA VAL A 96 6.05 -3.80 8.67
C VAL A 96 7.41 -4.49 8.60
N GLN A 97 8.16 -4.45 9.71
CA GLN A 97 9.34 -5.28 9.92
C GLN A 97 9.11 -6.18 11.12
N CYS A 98 9.32 -7.48 10.96
CA CYS A 98 9.16 -8.47 12.02
C CYS A 98 10.48 -9.20 12.26
N ARG A 99 10.79 -9.49 13.52
CA ARG A 99 11.99 -10.22 13.93
C ARG A 99 11.68 -11.22 15.04
N ASN A 100 12.45 -12.30 15.07
CA ASN A 100 12.38 -13.30 16.14
C ASN A 100 13.20 -12.83 17.34
N ILE A 101 12.54 -12.62 18.47
CA ILE A 101 13.15 -12.09 19.71
C ILE A 101 13.53 -13.19 20.71
N LYS A 102 13.41 -14.47 20.35
CA LYS A 102 13.72 -15.59 21.25
C LYS A 102 15.16 -15.53 21.79
N ASN A 103 16.09 -15.00 20.99
CA ASN A 103 17.49 -14.87 21.36
C ASN A 103 17.77 -13.63 22.23
N GLU A 104 16.81 -12.72 22.37
CA GLU A 104 16.88 -11.54 23.26
C GLU A 104 16.36 -11.84 24.67
N CYS A 105 15.83 -13.05 24.89
CA CYS A 105 15.32 -13.42 26.19
C CYS A 105 16.44 -13.49 27.24
N PRO A 106 16.23 -12.91 28.43
CA PRO A 106 17.19 -13.05 29.53
C PRO A 106 17.31 -14.53 29.92
N LYS A 107 18.53 -14.94 30.30
CA LYS A 107 18.76 -16.28 30.80
C LYS A 107 18.17 -16.40 32.22
N PRO A 108 17.24 -17.34 32.48
CA PRO A 108 16.69 -17.54 33.81
C PRO A 108 17.77 -18.03 34.79
N THR A 109 17.61 -17.68 36.06
CA THR A 109 18.56 -17.97 37.15
C THR A 109 18.21 -19.23 37.95
N CYS A 110 16.98 -19.75 37.81
CA CYS A 110 16.48 -20.94 38.47
C CYS A 110 16.65 -22.21 37.61
N ASP A 111 16.59 -23.36 38.27
CA ASP A 111 16.72 -24.67 37.62
C ASP A 111 15.49 -25.03 36.75
N GLU A 112 14.29 -24.58 37.16
CA GLU A 112 13.03 -24.88 36.49
C GLU A 112 12.29 -23.61 36.00
N PRO A 113 12.69 -23.03 34.87
CA PRO A 113 12.03 -21.86 34.30
C PRO A 113 10.74 -22.23 33.55
N ILE A 114 9.67 -21.48 33.82
CA ILE A 114 8.32 -21.69 33.27
C ILE A 114 8.01 -20.70 32.14
N LEU A 115 7.30 -21.14 31.10
CA LEU A 115 6.80 -20.26 30.03
C LEU A 115 5.34 -19.92 30.31
N LEU A 116 5.07 -18.65 30.60
CA LEU A 116 3.70 -18.19 30.84
C LEU A 116 2.95 -17.93 29.52
N PRO A 117 1.61 -18.12 29.49
CA PRO A 117 0.79 -17.73 28.36
C PRO A 117 1.00 -16.26 27.99
N GLY A 118 1.00 -15.95 26.69
CA GLY A 118 1.18 -14.58 26.23
C GLY A 118 2.63 -14.05 26.28
N ARG A 119 3.61 -14.90 26.59
CA ARG A 119 5.02 -14.49 26.70
C ARG A 119 5.91 -15.28 25.75
N CYS A 120 7.00 -14.65 25.30
CA CYS A 120 8.07 -15.34 24.59
C CYS A 120 9.11 -15.97 25.52
N CYS A 121 9.48 -15.25 26.57
CA CYS A 121 10.58 -15.64 27.45
C CYS A 121 10.08 -16.42 28.66
N LYS A 122 10.89 -17.38 29.12
CA LYS A 122 10.65 -18.11 30.35
C LYS A 122 11.02 -17.25 31.56
N SER A 123 10.27 -17.39 32.65
CA SER A 123 10.50 -16.71 33.93
C SER A 123 10.62 -17.74 35.06
N CYS A 124 11.23 -17.35 36.18
CA CYS A 124 11.31 -18.20 37.35
C CYS A 124 10.02 -18.14 38.17
N PRO A 125 9.58 -19.26 38.76
CA PRO A 125 8.44 -19.28 39.67
C PRO A 125 8.74 -18.38 40.89
N GLY A 126 7.91 -17.36 41.13
CA GLY A 126 8.12 -16.36 42.19
C GLY A 126 8.48 -14.96 41.68
N ASP A 127 8.98 -14.81 40.45
CA ASP A 127 9.20 -13.52 39.78
C ASP A 127 7.89 -12.95 39.19
N ALA A 128 6.81 -13.01 39.97
CA ALA A 128 5.46 -12.56 39.62
C ALA A 128 5.30 -11.02 39.63
N HIS A 129 6.36 -10.26 39.39
CA HIS A 129 6.23 -8.81 39.21
C HIS A 129 5.78 -8.46 37.79
N SER A 130 4.49 -8.66 37.54
CA SER A 130 3.64 -7.72 36.81
C SER A 130 2.18 -8.03 37.13
N PRO A 131 1.35 -7.02 37.45
CA PRO A 131 -0.01 -7.18 37.93
C PRO A 131 -0.85 -8.04 36.99
N ASP A 132 -1.80 -8.72 37.60
CA ASP A 132 -2.79 -9.59 36.99
C ASP A 132 -3.28 -9.06 35.65
N ILE A 133 -3.20 -9.94 34.66
CA ILE A 133 -4.13 -10.14 33.57
C ILE A 133 -5.15 -8.99 33.44
N VAL A 134 -4.96 -8.15 32.43
CA VAL A 134 -6.05 -7.40 31.81
C VAL A 134 -7.07 -8.45 31.37
N GLN A 135 -8.09 -8.67 32.20
CA GLN A 135 -9.24 -9.47 31.86
C GLN A 135 -9.86 -8.86 30.61
N ASP A 136 -10.12 -9.73 29.65
CA ASP A 136 -11.03 -9.50 28.54
C ASP A 136 -12.27 -8.72 29.02
N LEU A 137 -12.29 -7.42 28.73
CA LEU A 137 -13.52 -6.67 28.61
C LEU A 137 -13.76 -6.49 27.11
N PRO A 138 -14.78 -7.14 26.51
CA PRO A 138 -15.18 -6.80 25.16
C PRO A 138 -15.64 -5.34 25.14
N GLN A 139 -14.89 -4.48 24.47
CA GLN A 139 -15.37 -3.16 24.08
C GLN A 139 -16.15 -3.32 22.77
N ALA A 140 -17.47 -3.10 22.90
CA ALA A 140 -18.47 -2.81 21.87
C ALA A 140 -18.78 -3.89 20.83
#